data_AF-A0A9J8AI90-F1
#
_entry.id   AF-A0A9J8AI90-F1
#
_cell.length_a   1.000
_cell.length_b   1.000
_cell.length_c   1.000
_cell.angle_alpha   90.00
_cell.angle_beta   90.00
_cell.angle_gamma   90.00
#
_symmetry.space_group_name_H-M   'P 1'
#
loop_
_entity.id
_entity.type
_entity.pdbx_description
1 polymer ?
#
loop_
_entity_poly.entity_id
_entity_poly.type
_entity_poly.pdbx_seq_one_letter_code
_entity_poly.pdbx_strand_id
1 'polypeptide(L)'
;CPRGVSKMAYTEEKLGQAEKTELDAHLENLIARADCTKNWTEKIFRQTEVLLQPNPSARIEEFFYEKLDRKIPSRTTNAELLGQHMQDAAKEFGPGTPYGSTLITVGEFQRRLGGAEREFLQMSAINFLTPLRNFLEGDWKTISKERRLLENRRLDLDICKARLKKAKLAEAKSAAEHELRVAQTEFDRQAEVTRLLLEGISSTHVNHLRCLHEFVEAQAAYYAQCHKHMQDLQKELSRFPNSFAVNASTSGVSAGPSHLSSATLPGASPPSHPSNPSNALESSTLKIEEVKPPATGTRKAKVLYDYDAADTSELSLLADELITVYTVPGMDPDWLIGERGNQKGKVPVTYLELLS
;
A
#
# COMPACT_ATOMS: atom_id res chain seq x y z
N CYS A 1 -14.89 -29.29 -51.40
CA CYS A 1 -14.58 -30.49 -50.60
C CYS A 1 -13.68 -30.12 -49.43
N PRO A 2 -14.09 -30.39 -48.17
CA PRO A 2 -13.35 -30.05 -46.96
C PRO A 2 -12.49 -31.23 -46.44
N ARG A 3 -11.45 -30.91 -45.68
CA ARG A 3 -10.82 -31.74 -44.63
C ARG A 3 -10.34 -30.71 -43.59
N GLY A 4 -10.61 -30.76 -42.29
CA GLY A 4 -11.02 -31.84 -41.40
C GLY A 4 -10.15 -31.69 -40.16
N VAL A 5 -10.63 -30.96 -39.14
CA VAL A 5 -10.06 -30.99 -37.79
C VAL A 5 -11.20 -31.11 -36.80
N SER A 6 -11.30 -32.29 -36.20
CA SER A 6 -12.29 -32.66 -35.19
C SER A 6 -12.16 -31.78 -33.95
N LYS A 7 -13.23 -31.04 -33.62
CA LYS A 7 -13.47 -30.61 -32.25
C LYS A 7 -14.02 -31.82 -31.49
N MET A 8 -13.36 -32.21 -30.40
CA MET A 8 -13.91 -33.13 -29.40
C MET A 8 -15.25 -32.56 -28.94
N ALA A 9 -16.34 -33.27 -29.25
CA ALA A 9 -17.63 -33.02 -28.65
C ALA A 9 -17.54 -33.45 -27.18
N TYR A 10 -17.40 -32.47 -26.28
CA TYR A 10 -17.76 -32.69 -24.89
C TYR A 10 -19.27 -32.95 -24.90
N THR A 11 -19.68 -34.12 -24.43
CA THR A 11 -21.08 -34.51 -24.30
C THR A 11 -21.77 -33.56 -23.33
N GLU A 12 -22.41 -32.52 -23.85
CA GLU A 12 -23.52 -31.86 -23.17
C GLU A 12 -24.67 -32.85 -23.10
N GLU A 13 -24.59 -33.77 -22.14
CA GLU A 13 -25.76 -34.45 -21.65
C GLU A 13 -26.65 -33.36 -21.05
N LYS A 14 -27.78 -33.07 -21.71
CA LYS A 14 -28.86 -32.25 -21.17
C LYS A 14 -29.38 -32.92 -19.90
N LEU A 15 -28.71 -32.69 -18.78
CA LEU A 15 -29.22 -32.95 -17.46
C LEU A 15 -30.48 -32.09 -17.34
N GLY A 16 -31.64 -32.75 -17.34
CA GLY A 16 -32.95 -32.09 -17.36
C GLY A 16 -32.99 -30.94 -16.37
N GLN A 17 -33.62 -29.84 -16.77
CA GLN A 17 -33.86 -28.66 -15.93
C GLN A 17 -34.54 -29.10 -14.63
N ALA A 18 -33.74 -29.40 -13.60
CA ALA A 18 -34.21 -29.37 -12.24
C ALA A 18 -34.54 -27.91 -11.97
N GLU A 19 -35.78 -27.67 -11.61
CA GLU A 19 -36.29 -26.37 -11.20
C GLU A 19 -35.43 -25.90 -10.02
N LYS A 20 -34.52 -24.97 -10.29
CA LYS A 20 -33.51 -24.50 -9.34
C LYS A 20 -34.25 -23.90 -8.15
N THR A 21 -33.91 -24.34 -6.94
CA THR A 21 -34.41 -23.66 -5.74
C THR A 21 -33.85 -22.23 -5.74
N GLU A 22 -34.72 -21.24 -5.89
CA GLU A 22 -34.37 -19.83 -5.80
C GLU A 22 -34.22 -19.45 -4.33
N LEU A 23 -33.22 -18.62 -4.03
CA LEU A 23 -33.16 -17.93 -2.74
C LEU A 23 -34.15 -16.78 -2.77
N ASP A 24 -34.69 -16.39 -1.62
CA ASP A 24 -35.50 -15.19 -1.57
C ASP A 24 -34.66 -13.95 -1.88
N ALA A 25 -35.30 -12.92 -2.45
CA ALA A 25 -34.61 -11.71 -2.90
C ALA A 25 -33.94 -10.95 -1.74
N HIS A 26 -34.42 -11.09 -0.50
CA HIS A 26 -33.82 -10.42 0.65
C HIS A 26 -32.46 -11.05 0.99
N LEU A 27 -32.39 -12.38 1.03
CA LEU A 27 -31.18 -13.13 1.28
C LEU A 27 -30.15 -12.93 0.16
N GLU A 28 -30.58 -12.85 -1.10
CA GLU A 28 -29.67 -12.51 -2.21
C GLU A 28 -29.05 -11.12 -2.05
N ASN A 29 -29.85 -10.11 -1.66
CA ASN A 29 -29.36 -8.77 -1.38
C ASN A 29 -28.38 -8.74 -0.20
N LEU A 30 -28.66 -9.51 0.86
CA LEU A 30 -27.77 -9.67 2.01
C LEU A 30 -26.43 -10.29 1.60
N ILE A 31 -26.46 -11.32 0.76
CA ILE A 31 -25.26 -11.98 0.21
C ILE A 31 -24.43 -10.99 -0.61
N ALA A 32 -25.05 -10.26 -1.53
CA ALA A 32 -24.35 -9.29 -2.37
C ALA A 32 -23.69 -8.18 -1.55
N ARG A 33 -24.40 -7.66 -0.53
CA ARG A 33 -23.85 -6.66 0.40
C ARG A 33 -22.68 -7.21 1.22
N ALA A 34 -22.76 -8.48 1.63
CA ALA A 34 -21.69 -9.15 2.36
C ALA A 34 -20.42 -9.30 1.52
N ASP A 35 -20.56 -9.75 0.26
CA ASP A 35 -19.46 -9.88 -0.69
C ASP A 35 -18.79 -8.53 -0.97
N CYS A 36 -19.60 -7.49 -1.18
CA CYS A 36 -19.11 -6.12 -1.32
C CYS A 36 -18.31 -5.68 -0.08
N THR A 37 -18.86 -5.93 1.12
CA THR A 37 -18.23 -5.58 2.39
C THR A 37 -16.87 -6.27 2.55
N LYS A 38 -16.79 -7.58 2.31
CA LYS A 38 -15.52 -8.30 2.40
C LYS A 38 -14.49 -7.77 1.40
N ASN A 39 -14.88 -7.64 0.14
CA ASN A 39 -13.96 -7.22 -0.92
C ASN A 39 -13.35 -5.85 -0.63
N TRP A 40 -14.17 -4.87 -0.21
CA TRP A 40 -13.65 -3.54 0.10
C TRP A 40 -12.89 -3.48 1.41
N THR A 41 -13.32 -4.21 2.44
CA THR A 41 -12.56 -4.32 3.69
C THR A 41 -11.16 -4.87 3.46
N GLU A 42 -11.04 -5.93 2.65
CA GLU A 42 -9.76 -6.53 2.30
C GLU A 42 -8.87 -5.57 1.51
N LYS A 43 -9.40 -4.88 0.50
CA LYS A 43 -8.62 -3.91 -0.29
C LYS A 43 -8.11 -2.74 0.55
N ILE A 44 -8.98 -2.16 1.38
CA ILE A 44 -8.63 -1.04 2.28
C ILE A 44 -7.57 -1.49 3.29
N PHE A 45 -7.77 -2.66 3.90
CA PHE A 45 -6.80 -3.26 4.82
C PHE A 45 -5.43 -3.40 4.17
N ARG A 46 -5.35 -4.04 2.98
CA ARG A 46 -4.09 -4.24 2.25
C ARG A 46 -3.40 -2.94 1.88
N GLN A 47 -4.15 -1.95 1.41
CA GLN A 47 -3.54 -0.67 1.03
C GLN A 47 -3.04 0.11 2.24
N THR A 48 -3.72 -0.04 3.39
CA THR A 48 -3.29 0.59 4.64
C THR A 48 -2.06 -0.10 5.21
N GLU A 49 -1.94 -1.43 5.11
CA GLU A 49 -0.68 -2.14 5.43
C GLU A 49 0.49 -1.58 4.61
N VAL A 50 0.29 -1.33 3.31
CA VAL A 50 1.34 -0.76 2.43
C VAL A 50 1.67 0.68 2.81
N LEU A 51 0.68 1.48 3.21
CA LEU A 51 0.91 2.85 3.67
C LEU A 51 1.76 2.89 4.94
N LEU A 52 1.43 2.04 5.93
CA LEU A 52 2.09 2.01 7.23
C LEU A 52 3.46 1.31 7.18
N GLN A 53 3.60 0.28 6.33
CA GLN A 53 4.84 -0.45 6.14
C GLN A 53 5.06 -0.76 4.65
N PRO A 54 5.66 0.17 3.89
CA PRO A 54 5.89 -0.03 2.45
C PRO A 54 6.82 -1.21 2.14
N ASN A 55 7.73 -1.56 3.05
CA ASN A 55 8.67 -2.65 2.87
C ASN A 55 7.94 -4.02 2.97
N PRO A 56 7.90 -4.83 1.90
CA PRO A 56 7.19 -6.11 1.90
C PRO A 56 7.82 -7.16 2.82
N SER A 57 9.15 -7.23 2.88
CA SER A 57 9.87 -8.15 3.78
C SER A 57 9.55 -7.84 5.24
N ALA A 58 9.49 -6.55 5.54
CA ALA A 58 9.16 -6.05 6.86
C ALA A 58 7.73 -6.44 7.30
N ARG A 59 6.75 -6.38 6.38
CA ARG A 59 5.37 -6.84 6.60
C ARG A 59 5.26 -8.35 6.81
N ILE A 60 6.01 -9.13 6.03
CA ILE A 60 6.03 -10.59 6.17
C ILE A 60 6.58 -10.99 7.54
N GLU A 61 7.64 -10.33 8.01
CA GLU A 61 8.19 -10.56 9.35
C GLU A 61 7.15 -10.26 10.44
N GLU A 62 6.46 -9.12 10.37
CA GLU A 62 5.41 -8.76 11.33
C GLU A 62 4.29 -9.81 11.38
N PHE A 63 3.87 -10.33 10.22
CA PHE A 63 2.89 -11.42 10.14
C PHE A 63 3.37 -12.71 10.84
N PHE A 64 4.66 -13.06 10.75
CA PHE A 64 5.20 -14.22 11.45
C PHE A 64 5.21 -14.04 12.97
N TYR A 65 5.57 -12.85 13.46
CA TYR A 65 5.48 -12.54 14.89
C TYR A 65 4.04 -12.63 15.41
N GLU A 66 3.08 -12.10 14.63
CA GLU A 66 1.65 -12.20 14.93
C GLU A 66 1.16 -13.65 14.97
N LYS A 67 1.56 -14.50 14.02
CA LYS A 67 1.18 -15.94 14.01
C LYS A 67 1.84 -16.78 15.10
N LEU A 68 2.97 -16.33 15.66
CA LEU A 68 3.68 -17.01 16.73
C LEU A 68 3.29 -16.51 18.13
N ASP A 69 2.31 -15.61 18.24
CA ASP A 69 1.95 -14.89 19.47
C ASP A 69 3.16 -14.25 20.16
N ARG A 70 4.12 -13.79 19.35
CA ARG A 70 5.34 -13.12 19.83
C ARG A 70 5.18 -11.61 19.71
N LYS A 71 5.72 -10.90 20.69
CA LYS A 71 5.74 -9.44 20.66
C LYS A 71 6.58 -8.97 19.46
N ILE A 72 5.96 -8.19 18.58
CA ILE A 72 6.63 -7.54 17.46
C ILE A 72 7.72 -6.60 18.04
N PRO A 73 8.99 -6.74 17.62
CA PRO A 73 10.03 -5.82 18.03
C PRO A 73 9.68 -4.39 17.61
N SER A 74 9.83 -3.42 18.51
CA SER A 74 9.69 -2.01 18.14
C SER A 74 10.78 -1.66 17.14
N ARG A 75 10.42 -1.49 15.87
CA ARG A 75 11.36 -1.06 14.85
C ARG A 75 11.70 0.41 15.04
N THR A 76 12.99 0.70 15.00
CA THR A 76 13.49 2.07 14.89
C THR A 76 13.02 2.65 13.57
N THR A 77 12.42 3.84 13.64
CA THR A 77 11.99 4.56 12.44
C THR A 77 13.21 5.14 11.69
N ASN A 78 13.02 5.48 10.41
CA ASN A 78 14.10 6.07 9.62
C ASN A 78 14.59 7.40 10.21
N ALA A 79 13.67 8.21 10.72
CA ALA A 79 14.01 9.47 11.38
C ALA A 79 14.79 9.26 12.69
N GLU A 80 14.45 8.23 13.47
CA GLU A 80 15.24 7.88 14.66
C GLU A 80 16.64 7.39 14.33
N LEU A 81 16.78 6.57 13.27
CA LEU A 81 18.08 6.10 12.82
C LEU A 81 18.97 7.27 12.36
N LEU A 82 18.42 8.18 11.56
CA LEU A 82 19.12 9.40 11.16
C LEU A 82 19.50 10.25 12.37
N GLY A 83 18.57 10.46 13.30
CA GLY A 83 18.81 11.24 14.51
C GLY A 83 19.88 10.62 15.40
N GLN A 84 19.95 9.29 15.47
CA GLN A 84 21.00 8.57 16.19
C GLN A 84 22.38 8.82 15.56
N HIS A 85 22.51 8.68 14.24
CA HIS A 85 23.76 8.98 13.54
C HIS A 85 24.20 10.44 13.68
N MET A 86 23.27 11.39 13.66
CA MET A 86 23.58 12.81 13.92
C MET A 86 24.13 13.03 15.33
N GLN A 87 23.57 12.36 16.34
CA GLN A 87 24.07 12.45 17.71
C GLN A 87 25.45 11.81 17.87
N ASP A 88 25.68 10.67 17.21
CA ASP A 88 26.99 10.00 17.27
C ASP A 88 28.06 10.83 16.56
N ALA A 89 27.75 11.40 15.39
CA ALA A 89 28.63 12.35 14.71
C ALA A 89 28.93 13.57 15.59
N ALA A 90 27.93 14.12 16.28
CA ALA A 90 28.13 15.26 17.17
C ALA A 90 29.08 14.97 18.34
N LYS A 91 29.10 13.74 18.85
CA LYS A 91 30.06 13.31 19.88
C LYS A 91 31.49 13.34 19.36
N GLU A 92 31.70 12.96 18.10
CA GLU A 92 33.02 12.98 17.44
C GLU A 92 33.47 14.41 17.10
N PHE A 93 32.59 15.25 16.55
CA PHE A 93 32.91 16.65 16.25
C PHE A 93 33.07 17.51 17.51
N GLY A 94 32.49 17.08 18.63
CA GLY A 94 32.52 17.78 19.90
C GLY A 94 31.45 18.87 20.01
N PRO A 95 30.78 18.99 21.17
CA PRO A 95 29.67 19.92 21.38
C PRO A 95 30.09 21.40 21.41
N GLY A 96 31.40 21.67 21.57
CA GLY A 96 31.94 23.04 21.54
C GLY A 96 32.01 23.65 20.14
N THR A 97 31.82 22.85 19.08
CA THR A 97 31.79 23.35 17.71
C THR A 97 30.36 23.77 17.32
N PRO A 98 30.18 24.82 16.48
CA PRO A 98 28.87 25.17 15.95
C PRO A 98 28.21 24.01 15.20
N TYR A 99 29.00 23.21 14.49
CA TYR A 99 28.51 22.05 13.76
C TYR A 99 28.05 20.93 14.70
N GLY A 100 28.87 20.55 15.69
CA GLY A 100 28.51 19.52 16.68
C GLY A 100 27.27 19.90 17.50
N SER A 101 27.20 21.12 18.02
CA SER A 101 26.02 21.61 18.76
C SER A 101 24.74 21.66 17.91
N THR A 102 24.86 22.03 16.62
CA THR A 102 23.74 21.98 15.67
C THR A 102 23.29 20.54 15.42
N LEU A 103 24.23 19.61 15.20
CA LEU A 103 23.93 18.19 15.00
C LEU A 103 23.22 17.55 16.21
N ILE A 104 23.60 17.92 17.43
CA ILE A 104 22.88 17.47 18.65
C ILE A 104 21.42 17.89 18.56
N THR A 105 21.18 19.18 18.29
CA THR A 105 19.83 19.75 18.25
C THR A 105 18.99 19.12 17.14
N VAL A 106 19.49 19.08 15.91
CA VAL A 106 18.78 18.48 14.77
C VAL A 106 18.54 16.98 15.01
N GLY A 107 19.55 16.25 15.52
CA GLY A 107 19.44 14.83 15.81
C GLY A 107 18.41 14.50 16.89
N GLU A 108 18.27 15.35 17.91
CA GLU A 108 17.21 15.22 18.91
C GLU A 108 15.82 15.39 18.29
N PHE A 109 15.62 16.44 17.49
CA PHE A 109 14.32 16.68 16.84
C PHE A 109 13.97 15.59 15.80
N GLN A 110 14.95 15.01 15.10
CA GLN A 110 14.73 13.86 14.23
C GLN A 110 14.26 12.61 15.00
N ARG A 111 14.82 12.34 16.18
CA ARG A 111 14.31 11.27 17.05
C ARG A 111 12.90 11.53 17.55
N ARG A 112 12.55 12.80 17.85
CA ARG A 112 11.17 13.17 18.23
C ARG A 112 10.18 12.94 17.07
N LEU A 113 10.55 13.29 15.84
CA LEU A 113 9.76 12.98 14.64
C LEU A 113 9.52 11.48 14.47
N GLY A 114 10.58 10.68 14.58
CA GLY A 114 10.45 9.23 14.47
C GLY A 114 9.67 8.61 15.62
N GLY A 115 9.72 9.20 16.82
CA GLY A 115 8.84 8.84 17.93
C GLY A 115 7.35 9.05 17.61
N ALA A 116 7.01 10.21 17.05
CA ALA A 116 5.65 10.51 16.60
C ALA A 116 5.18 9.56 15.48
N GLU A 117 6.07 9.22 14.55
CA GLU A 117 5.79 8.25 13.48
C GLU A 117 5.49 6.87 14.06
N ARG A 118 6.31 6.38 14.99
CA ARG A 118 6.07 5.09 15.64
C ARG A 118 4.71 5.05 16.36
N GLU A 119 4.35 6.11 17.06
CA GLU A 119 3.06 6.21 17.75
C GLU A 119 1.88 6.15 16.76
N PHE A 120 1.98 6.88 15.64
CA PHE A 120 0.99 6.82 14.56
C PHE A 120 0.85 5.41 13.95
N LEU A 121 1.97 4.76 13.64
CA LEU A 121 1.98 3.40 13.11
C LEU A 121 1.31 2.43 14.08
N GLN A 122 1.64 2.53 15.36
CA GLN A 122 1.07 1.68 16.41
C GLN A 122 -0.44 1.91 16.58
N MET A 123 -0.88 3.17 16.69
CA MET A 123 -2.29 3.52 16.84
C MET A 123 -3.10 3.03 15.64
N SER A 124 -2.60 3.24 14.42
CA SER A 124 -3.25 2.79 13.20
C SER A 124 -3.33 1.26 13.11
N ALA A 125 -2.28 0.55 13.52
CA ALA A 125 -2.29 -0.91 13.55
C ALA A 125 -3.37 -1.43 14.52
N ILE A 126 -3.41 -0.93 15.75
CA ILE A 126 -4.30 -1.42 16.81
C ILE A 126 -5.76 -1.03 16.56
N ASN A 127 -6.01 0.24 16.21
CA ASN A 127 -7.37 0.78 16.18
C ASN A 127 -8.05 0.64 14.81
N PHE A 128 -7.26 0.46 13.74
CA PHE A 128 -7.78 0.34 12.38
C PHE A 128 -7.51 -1.03 11.76
N LEU A 129 -6.25 -1.46 11.66
CA LEU A 129 -5.93 -2.72 10.98
C LEU A 129 -6.46 -3.95 11.75
N THR A 130 -6.26 -4.03 13.07
CA THR A 130 -6.69 -5.19 13.86
C THR A 130 -8.19 -5.47 13.78
N PRO A 131 -9.10 -4.49 13.93
CA PRO A 131 -10.54 -4.74 13.76
C PRO A 131 -10.92 -5.25 12.36
N LEU A 132 -10.32 -4.70 11.30
CA LEU A 132 -10.56 -5.18 9.94
C LEU A 132 -10.04 -6.60 9.74
N ARG A 133 -8.85 -6.93 10.29
CA ARG A 133 -8.30 -8.28 10.28
C ARG A 133 -9.23 -9.26 11.01
N ASN A 134 -9.72 -8.90 12.19
CA ASN A 134 -10.61 -9.75 12.98
C ASN A 134 -11.89 -10.10 12.22
N PHE A 135 -12.48 -9.12 11.52
CA PHE A 135 -13.61 -9.39 10.64
C PHE A 135 -13.26 -10.36 9.50
N LEU A 136 -12.14 -10.12 8.79
CA LEU A 136 -11.74 -10.96 7.65
C LEU A 136 -11.33 -12.38 8.05
N GLU A 137 -10.61 -12.52 9.16
CA GLU A 137 -10.05 -13.79 9.62
C GLU A 137 -10.99 -14.57 10.57
N GLY A 138 -11.99 -13.90 11.16
CA GLY A 138 -12.99 -14.47 12.06
C GLY A 138 -14.37 -14.52 11.41
N ASP A 139 -15.13 -13.41 11.51
CA ASP A 139 -16.54 -13.34 11.11
C ASP A 139 -16.76 -13.79 9.66
N TRP A 140 -15.94 -13.29 8.73
CA TRP A 140 -16.07 -13.62 7.32
C TRP A 140 -15.81 -15.11 7.03
N LYS A 141 -14.88 -15.75 7.74
CA LYS A 141 -14.64 -17.20 7.57
C LYS A 141 -15.88 -18.00 7.96
N THR A 142 -16.55 -17.60 9.04
CA THR A 142 -17.81 -18.20 9.48
C THR A 142 -18.92 -17.95 8.44
N ILE A 143 -19.11 -16.70 8.00
CA ILE A 143 -20.08 -16.36 6.94
C ILE A 143 -19.84 -17.18 5.66
N SER A 144 -18.58 -17.27 5.22
CA SER A 144 -18.18 -18.02 4.03
C SER A 144 -18.48 -19.51 4.16
N LYS A 145 -18.22 -20.11 5.33
CA LYS A 145 -18.54 -21.50 5.63
C LYS A 145 -20.05 -21.77 5.58
N GLU A 146 -20.84 -20.97 6.28
CA GLU A 146 -22.29 -21.16 6.35
C GLU A 146 -22.98 -20.94 4.98
N ARG A 147 -22.46 -20.00 4.16
CA ARG A 147 -22.91 -19.82 2.77
C ARG A 147 -22.62 -21.02 1.88
N ARG A 148 -21.45 -21.65 2.01
CA ARG A 148 -21.14 -22.90 1.30
C ARG A 148 -22.06 -24.03 1.74
N LEU A 149 -22.36 -24.11 3.02
CA LEU A 149 -23.29 -25.11 3.55
C LEU A 149 -24.72 -24.87 3.02
N LEU A 150 -25.17 -23.62 2.96
CA LEU A 150 -26.45 -23.25 2.34
C LEU A 150 -26.54 -23.69 0.88
N GLU A 151 -25.50 -23.43 0.09
CA GLU A 151 -25.45 -23.85 -1.32
C GLU A 151 -25.52 -25.39 -1.44
N ASN A 152 -24.81 -26.12 -0.58
CA ASN A 152 -24.89 -27.58 -0.55
C ASN A 152 -26.31 -28.06 -0.20
N ARG A 153 -26.97 -27.45 0.80
CA ARG A 153 -28.36 -27.79 1.15
C ARG A 153 -29.35 -27.46 0.04
N ARG A 154 -29.12 -26.39 -0.72
CA ARG A 154 -29.91 -26.07 -1.90
C ARG A 154 -29.80 -27.17 -2.95
N LEU A 155 -28.58 -27.65 -3.21
CA LEU A 155 -28.34 -28.74 -4.16
C LEU A 155 -28.97 -30.06 -3.69
N ASP A 156 -28.86 -30.41 -2.40
CA ASP A 156 -29.52 -31.57 -1.81
C ASP A 156 -31.04 -31.52 -2.02
N LEU A 157 -31.64 -30.35 -1.77
CA LEU A 157 -33.06 -30.11 -1.96
C LEU A 157 -33.48 -30.27 -3.44
N ASP A 158 -32.69 -29.73 -4.38
CA ASP A 158 -32.92 -29.88 -5.82
C ASP A 158 -32.88 -31.37 -6.25
N ILE A 159 -31.94 -32.14 -5.69
CA ILE A 159 -31.84 -33.60 -5.92
C ILE A 159 -33.09 -34.32 -5.40
N CYS A 160 -33.54 -34.02 -4.18
CA CYS A 160 -34.75 -34.62 -3.61
C CYS A 160 -36.01 -34.26 -4.44
N LYS A 161 -36.13 -33.01 -4.91
CA LYS A 161 -37.22 -32.59 -5.82
C LYS A 161 -37.20 -33.40 -7.11
N ALA A 162 -36.02 -33.58 -7.71
CA ALA A 162 -35.88 -34.39 -8.93
C ALA A 162 -36.19 -35.88 -8.70
N ARG A 163 -35.79 -36.44 -7.54
CA ARG A 163 -36.09 -37.83 -7.16
C ARG A 163 -37.59 -38.05 -6.99
N LEU A 164 -38.30 -37.13 -6.34
CA LEU A 164 -39.74 -37.20 -6.19
C LEU A 164 -40.45 -37.16 -7.56
N LYS A 165 -40.02 -36.26 -8.47
CA LYS A 165 -40.56 -36.17 -9.84
C LYS A 165 -40.38 -37.49 -10.64
N LYS A 166 -39.33 -38.27 -10.35
CA LYS A 166 -39.03 -39.55 -11.03
C LYS A 166 -39.70 -40.78 -10.38
N ALA A 167 -40.17 -40.68 -9.14
CA ALA A 167 -40.74 -41.82 -8.41
C ALA A 167 -42.13 -42.21 -8.97
N LYS A 168 -42.26 -43.45 -9.47
CA LYS A 168 -43.50 -43.97 -10.07
C LYS A 168 -44.31 -44.89 -9.16
N LEU A 169 -43.62 -45.66 -8.30
CA LEU A 169 -44.26 -46.59 -7.36
C LEU A 169 -44.71 -45.86 -6.09
N ALA A 170 -45.86 -46.24 -5.53
CA ALA A 170 -46.43 -45.57 -4.35
C ALA A 170 -45.48 -45.54 -3.14
N GLU A 171 -44.81 -46.67 -2.86
CA GLU A 171 -43.83 -46.78 -1.78
C GLU A 171 -42.60 -45.89 -2.04
N ALA A 172 -42.05 -45.94 -3.25
CA ALA A 172 -40.92 -45.08 -3.66
C ALA A 172 -41.27 -43.59 -3.61
N LYS A 173 -42.53 -43.24 -3.93
CA LYS A 173 -43.04 -41.87 -3.85
C LYS A 173 -43.16 -41.42 -2.39
N SER A 174 -43.73 -42.25 -1.51
CA SER A 174 -43.81 -41.96 -0.07
C SER A 174 -42.42 -41.75 0.55
N ALA A 175 -41.44 -42.57 0.18
CA ALA A 175 -40.06 -42.43 0.64
C ALA A 175 -39.42 -41.12 0.13
N ALA A 176 -39.59 -40.79 -1.16
CA ALA A 176 -39.06 -39.56 -1.75
C ALA A 176 -39.73 -38.30 -1.18
N GLU A 177 -41.03 -38.34 -0.84
CA GLU A 177 -41.74 -37.25 -0.16
C GLU A 177 -41.20 -37.01 1.25
N HIS A 178 -40.89 -38.08 2.00
CA HIS A 178 -40.25 -37.96 3.30
C HIS A 178 -38.86 -37.33 3.17
N GLU A 179 -38.02 -37.84 2.26
CA GLU A 179 -36.68 -37.28 2.05
C GLU A 179 -36.72 -35.80 1.65
N LEU A 180 -37.65 -35.43 0.77
CA LEU A 180 -37.85 -34.03 0.37
C LEU A 180 -38.21 -33.14 1.56
N ARG A 181 -39.10 -33.60 2.46
CA ARG A 181 -39.49 -32.84 3.66
C ARG A 181 -38.29 -32.62 4.61
N VAL A 182 -37.43 -33.62 4.74
CA VAL A 182 -36.20 -33.50 5.56
C VAL A 182 -35.23 -32.52 4.91
N ALA A 183 -34.98 -32.64 3.60
CA ALA A 183 -34.09 -31.73 2.88
C ALA A 183 -34.58 -30.28 2.91
N GLN A 184 -35.90 -30.06 2.80
CA GLN A 184 -36.49 -28.73 2.90
C GLN A 184 -36.26 -28.13 4.29
N THR A 185 -36.53 -28.88 5.36
CA THR A 185 -36.31 -28.43 6.74
C THR A 185 -34.85 -28.05 6.99
N GLU A 186 -33.89 -28.85 6.51
CA GLU A 186 -32.47 -28.54 6.66
C GLU A 186 -32.02 -27.32 5.85
N PHE A 187 -32.56 -27.15 4.64
CA PHE A 187 -32.33 -25.96 3.83
C PHE A 187 -32.86 -24.70 4.51
N ASP A 188 -34.10 -24.73 5.00
CA ASP A 188 -34.72 -23.58 5.67
C ASP A 188 -33.96 -23.21 6.95
N ARG A 189 -33.56 -24.21 7.75
CA ARG A 189 -32.72 -24.00 8.93
C ARG A 189 -31.37 -23.37 8.57
N GLN A 190 -30.74 -23.84 7.50
CA GLN A 190 -29.45 -23.33 7.06
C GLN A 190 -29.55 -21.92 6.45
N ALA A 191 -30.65 -21.62 5.74
CA ALA A 191 -30.93 -20.30 5.19
C ALA A 191 -31.09 -19.29 6.32
N GLU A 192 -31.80 -19.64 7.40
CA GLU A 192 -31.98 -18.79 8.57
C GLU A 192 -30.66 -18.51 9.30
N VAL A 193 -29.84 -19.54 9.55
CA VAL A 193 -28.49 -19.36 10.13
C VAL A 193 -27.65 -18.39 9.28
N THR A 194 -27.67 -18.58 7.97
CA THR A 194 -26.92 -17.73 7.04
C THR A 194 -27.45 -16.30 7.03
N ARG A 195 -28.78 -16.12 7.04
CA ARG A 195 -29.44 -14.81 7.07
C ARG A 195 -29.03 -14.01 8.30
N LEU A 196 -29.10 -14.61 9.49
CA LEU A 196 -28.73 -13.96 10.75
C LEU A 196 -27.28 -13.46 10.76
N LEU A 197 -26.34 -14.27 10.22
CA LEU A 197 -24.95 -13.87 10.10
C LEU A 197 -24.77 -12.68 9.14
N LEU A 198 -25.47 -12.69 8.00
CA LEU A 198 -25.39 -11.62 7.00
C LEU A 198 -26.05 -10.32 7.47
N GLU A 199 -27.10 -10.39 8.30
CA GLU A 199 -27.70 -9.23 8.94
C GLU A 199 -26.74 -8.56 9.95
N GLY A 200 -25.94 -9.38 10.64
CA GLY A 200 -24.90 -8.95 11.58
C GLY A 200 -23.82 -8.05 10.97
N ILE A 201 -23.62 -8.07 9.65
CA ILE A 201 -22.67 -7.19 8.94
C ILE A 201 -22.97 -5.71 9.17
N SER A 202 -24.22 -5.35 9.44
CA SER A 202 -24.59 -3.96 9.76
C SER A 202 -23.86 -3.47 11.03
N SER A 203 -23.67 -4.35 12.03
CA SER A 203 -22.88 -4.04 13.22
C SER A 203 -21.39 -3.90 12.89
N THR A 204 -20.86 -4.75 12.00
CA THR A 204 -19.50 -4.63 11.49
C THR A 204 -19.27 -3.26 10.84
N HIS A 205 -20.22 -2.75 10.05
CA HIS A 205 -20.11 -1.42 9.44
C HIS A 205 -20.02 -0.30 10.48
N VAL A 206 -20.82 -0.35 11.54
CA VAL A 206 -20.73 0.63 12.64
C VAL A 206 -19.33 0.61 13.27
N ASN A 207 -18.77 -0.58 13.49
CA ASN A 207 -17.41 -0.70 14.00
C ASN A 207 -16.37 -0.15 13.01
N HIS A 208 -16.47 -0.49 11.72
CA HIS A 208 -15.55 0.02 10.69
C HIS A 208 -15.60 1.54 10.53
N LEU A 209 -16.79 2.16 10.66
CA LEU A 209 -16.94 3.61 10.66
C LEU A 209 -16.18 4.24 11.83
N ARG A 210 -16.32 3.70 13.04
CA ARG A 210 -15.56 4.16 14.21
C ARG A 210 -14.05 4.04 13.98
N CYS A 211 -13.58 2.89 13.49
CA CYS A 211 -12.18 2.67 13.17
C CYS A 211 -11.65 3.68 12.15
N LEU A 212 -12.44 4.05 11.13
CA LEU A 212 -12.07 5.08 10.16
C LEU A 212 -11.88 6.45 10.82
N HIS A 213 -12.76 6.84 11.73
CA HIS A 213 -12.61 8.09 12.49
C HIS A 213 -11.33 8.08 13.33
N GLU A 214 -11.09 6.99 14.07
CA GLU A 214 -9.89 6.83 14.90
C GLU A 214 -8.59 6.87 14.05
N PHE A 215 -8.61 6.29 12.85
CA PHE A 215 -7.48 6.34 11.91
C PHE A 215 -7.18 7.76 11.43
N VAL A 216 -8.22 8.50 11.03
CA VAL A 216 -8.06 9.90 10.57
C VAL A 216 -7.56 10.79 11.70
N GLU A 217 -8.08 10.60 12.93
CA GLU A 217 -7.61 11.34 14.11
C GLU A 217 -6.13 11.06 14.42
N ALA A 218 -5.71 9.79 14.38
CA ALA A 218 -4.31 9.41 14.59
C ALA A 218 -3.40 10.06 13.52
N GLN A 219 -3.83 10.05 12.25
CA GLN A 219 -3.07 10.65 11.15
C GLN A 219 -2.98 12.18 11.28
N ALA A 220 -4.07 12.85 11.68
CA ALA A 220 -4.08 14.29 11.91
C ALA A 220 -3.16 14.69 13.08
N ALA A 221 -3.21 13.94 14.19
CA ALA A 221 -2.37 14.16 15.35
C ALA A 221 -0.87 14.04 14.99
N TYR A 222 -0.51 13.02 14.22
CA TYR A 222 0.85 12.81 13.72
C TYR A 222 1.39 14.02 12.95
N TYR A 223 0.67 14.47 11.91
CA TYR A 223 1.14 15.59 11.10
C TYR A 223 1.19 16.90 11.89
N ALA A 224 0.24 17.14 12.79
CA ALA A 224 0.26 18.31 13.67
C ALA A 224 1.49 18.29 14.60
N GLN A 225 1.81 17.14 15.18
CA GLN A 225 2.98 16.97 16.04
C GLN A 225 4.29 17.15 15.26
N CYS A 226 4.41 16.54 14.08
CA CYS A 226 5.56 16.71 13.20
C CYS A 226 5.78 18.17 12.81
N HIS A 227 4.71 18.87 12.44
CA HIS A 227 4.78 20.29 12.10
C HIS A 227 5.27 21.13 13.29
N LYS A 228 4.71 20.89 14.48
CA LYS A 228 5.14 21.55 15.72
C LYS A 228 6.62 21.30 16.01
N HIS A 229 7.08 20.06 15.93
CA HIS A 229 8.49 19.72 16.13
C HIS A 229 9.42 20.45 15.15
N MET A 230 9.03 20.57 13.88
CA MET A 230 9.84 21.29 12.89
C MET A 230 9.83 22.81 13.10
N GLN A 231 8.71 23.39 13.51
CA GLN A 231 8.67 24.82 13.88
C GLN A 231 9.56 25.11 15.09
N ASP A 232 9.52 24.25 16.10
CA ASP A 232 10.34 24.43 17.30
C ASP A 232 11.83 24.24 16.98
N LEU A 233 12.19 23.30 16.09
CA LEU A 233 13.56 23.16 15.60
C LEU A 233 14.05 24.43 14.90
N GLN A 234 13.25 25.04 14.02
CA GLN A 234 13.62 26.30 13.36
C GLN A 234 13.88 27.43 14.36
N LYS A 235 13.07 27.52 15.42
CA LYS A 235 13.27 28.49 16.50
C LYS A 235 14.56 28.21 17.27
N GLU A 236 14.83 26.97 17.65
CA GLU A 236 16.08 26.61 18.34
C GLU A 236 17.30 26.91 17.45
N LEU A 237 17.22 26.60 16.15
CA LEU A 237 18.30 26.89 15.23
C LEU A 237 18.57 28.39 15.07
N SER A 238 17.53 29.22 15.11
CA SER A 238 17.67 30.68 15.05
C SER A 238 18.34 31.31 16.28
N ARG A 239 18.45 30.58 17.39
CA ARG A 239 19.15 31.03 18.60
C ARG A 239 20.65 30.83 18.52
N PHE A 240 21.14 29.95 17.65
CA PHE A 240 22.57 29.87 17.40
C PHE A 240 23.01 31.19 16.76
N PRO A 241 24.04 31.88 17.29
CA PRO A 241 24.59 33.06 16.63
C PRO A 241 24.93 32.67 15.20
N ASN A 242 24.64 33.53 14.21
CA ASN A 242 25.01 33.33 12.82
C ASN A 242 26.51 33.00 12.71
N SER A 243 26.89 31.73 12.80
CA SER A 243 28.27 31.28 12.62
C SER A 243 28.73 31.52 11.18
N PHE A 244 27.79 31.79 10.27
CA PHE A 244 28.03 32.21 8.90
C PHE A 244 28.40 33.70 8.76
N ALA A 245 28.20 34.54 9.79
CA ALA A 245 28.54 35.97 9.74
C ALA A 245 29.99 36.28 10.14
N VAL A 246 30.77 35.29 10.63
CA VAL A 246 32.11 35.51 11.20
C VAL A 246 33.24 35.48 10.16
N ASN A 247 32.95 35.59 8.85
CA ASN A 247 34.03 35.59 7.84
C ASN A 247 33.92 36.68 6.77
N ALA A 248 33.52 37.89 7.16
CA ALA A 248 33.70 39.10 6.33
C ALA A 248 35.01 39.87 6.63
N SER A 249 35.89 39.34 7.49
CA SER A 249 37.10 40.06 7.97
C SER A 249 38.44 39.52 7.43
N THR A 250 38.45 38.62 6.43
CA THR A 250 39.69 38.27 5.70
C THR A 250 39.67 38.85 4.29
N SER A 251 39.71 40.17 4.19
CA SER A 251 40.15 40.89 3.00
C SER A 251 40.62 42.26 3.43
N GLY A 252 41.90 42.35 3.76
CA GLY A 252 42.57 43.62 3.98
C GLY A 252 42.70 44.36 2.64
N VAL A 253 41.98 45.47 2.49
CA VAL A 253 42.46 46.63 1.74
C VAL A 253 42.01 47.88 2.50
N SER A 254 42.99 48.58 3.03
CA SER A 254 42.87 49.92 3.60
C SER A 254 42.39 50.94 2.57
N ALA A 255 41.43 51.78 2.94
CA ALA A 255 41.35 53.19 2.52
C ALA A 255 40.54 53.98 3.56
N GLY A 256 41.03 55.17 3.89
CA GLY A 256 40.72 55.93 5.10
C GLY A 256 39.38 56.71 5.13
N PRO A 257 39.19 57.56 6.15
CA PRO A 257 37.89 58.03 6.60
C PRO A 257 37.51 59.40 6.03
N SER A 258 36.21 59.67 5.90
CA SER A 258 35.70 61.05 5.84
C SER A 258 34.31 61.17 6.47
N HIS A 259 34.28 61.80 7.64
CA HIS A 259 33.13 62.50 8.18
C HIS A 259 33.02 63.87 7.49
N LEU A 260 31.80 64.31 7.16
CA LEU A 260 31.33 65.68 7.33
C LEU A 260 29.80 65.70 7.16
N SER A 261 29.12 66.25 8.18
CA SER A 261 27.66 66.42 8.27
C SER A 261 27.17 67.62 7.48
N SER A 262 25.91 67.61 7.01
CA SER A 262 24.81 68.47 7.53
C SER A 262 23.60 68.59 6.58
N ALA A 263 22.43 68.31 7.16
CA ALA A 263 21.08 68.87 6.99
C ALA A 263 20.55 69.36 5.62
N THR A 264 19.39 68.84 5.18
CA THR A 264 18.05 69.47 5.33
C THR A 264 16.95 68.65 4.61
N LEU A 265 15.78 68.53 5.25
CA LEU A 265 14.48 68.08 4.70
C LEU A 265 13.67 69.31 4.23
N PRO A 266 12.41 69.21 3.73
CA PRO A 266 11.65 68.09 3.15
C PRO A 266 10.98 68.45 1.79
N GLY A 267 10.40 67.48 1.07
CA GLY A 267 9.33 67.83 0.12
C GLY A 267 8.93 66.80 -0.93
N ALA A 268 7.80 66.15 -0.68
CA ALA A 268 6.78 65.66 -1.63
C ALA A 268 7.12 64.55 -2.66
N SER A 269 6.19 63.59 -2.69
CA SER A 269 6.12 62.36 -3.51
C SER A 269 5.55 62.63 -4.94
N PRO A 270 5.17 61.60 -5.73
CA PRO A 270 5.82 61.12 -6.97
C PRO A 270 4.87 61.33 -8.20
N PRO A 271 4.76 60.52 -9.28
CA PRO A 271 5.56 59.42 -9.86
C PRO A 271 5.74 59.48 -11.41
N SER A 272 6.25 58.37 -11.96
CA SER A 272 5.92 57.74 -13.27
C SER A 272 6.81 58.00 -14.50
N HIS A 273 7.60 56.97 -14.82
CA HIS A 273 8.03 56.63 -16.18
C HIS A 273 6.86 56.08 -17.00
N PRO A 274 6.82 56.35 -18.32
CA PRO A 274 6.01 55.62 -19.28
C PRO A 274 6.83 54.53 -20.02
N SER A 275 6.11 53.50 -20.47
CA SER A 275 6.27 52.74 -21.73
C SER A 275 7.66 52.25 -22.21
N ASN A 276 7.76 50.91 -22.27
CA ASN A 276 8.48 50.06 -23.26
C ASN A 276 8.49 50.64 -24.70
N PRO A 277 9.42 50.27 -25.62
CA PRO A 277 9.78 48.86 -25.94
C PRO A 277 11.21 48.54 -26.47
N SER A 278 11.49 47.23 -26.54
CA SER A 278 12.36 46.46 -27.45
C SER A 278 13.86 46.80 -27.62
N ASN A 279 14.75 45.90 -27.17
CA ASN A 279 15.49 44.96 -28.06
C ASN A 279 16.51 44.07 -27.31
N ALA A 280 16.58 42.82 -27.77
CA ALA A 280 17.65 41.81 -27.76
C ALA A 280 18.83 41.91 -26.78
N LEU A 281 19.09 40.83 -26.01
CA LEU A 281 20.32 40.06 -26.14
C LEU A 281 20.23 38.66 -25.49
N GLU A 282 20.88 37.74 -26.19
CA GLU A 282 21.24 36.33 -25.97
C GLU A 282 21.40 35.79 -24.53
N SER A 283 20.97 34.54 -24.32
CA SER A 283 21.70 33.59 -23.47
C SER A 283 21.61 32.17 -24.04
N SER A 284 22.72 31.75 -24.63
CA SER A 284 23.29 30.38 -24.61
C SER A 284 22.45 29.27 -23.96
N THR A 285 21.69 28.54 -24.79
CA THR A 285 21.15 27.22 -24.44
C THR A 285 22.23 26.16 -24.56
N LEU A 286 22.73 25.66 -23.43
CA LEU A 286 23.45 24.38 -23.36
C LEU A 286 22.42 23.25 -23.50
N LYS A 287 22.64 22.38 -24.50
CA LYS A 287 21.89 21.13 -24.69
C LYS A 287 22.28 20.16 -23.59
N ILE A 288 21.38 19.92 -22.65
CA ILE A 288 21.43 18.76 -21.75
C ILE A 288 20.83 17.60 -22.52
N GLU A 289 21.62 16.55 -22.77
CA GLU A 289 21.13 15.26 -23.23
C GLU A 289 20.05 14.76 -22.26
N GLU A 290 18.91 14.40 -22.84
CA GLU A 290 17.73 13.87 -22.17
C GLU A 290 18.06 12.51 -21.52
N VAL A 291 18.52 12.53 -20.27
CA VAL A 291 18.54 11.33 -19.44
C VAL A 291 17.10 11.04 -19.03
N LYS A 292 16.52 10.04 -19.70
CA LYS A 292 15.22 9.44 -19.40
C LYS A 292 15.08 9.23 -17.87
N PRO A 293 13.94 9.58 -17.25
CA PRO A 293 13.77 9.47 -15.81
C PRO A 293 13.99 8.02 -15.34
N PRO A 294 14.53 7.78 -14.13
CA PRO A 294 14.67 6.44 -13.62
C PRO A 294 13.28 5.81 -13.49
N ALA A 295 13.09 4.66 -14.13
CA ALA A 295 11.88 3.86 -13.97
C ALA A 295 11.72 3.54 -12.46
N THR A 296 10.56 3.84 -11.92
CA THR A 296 10.17 3.45 -10.57
C THR A 296 10.40 1.95 -10.35
N GLY A 297 11.18 1.57 -9.33
CA GLY A 297 11.25 0.18 -8.87
C GLY A 297 12.46 -0.65 -9.32
N THR A 298 13.57 -0.03 -9.74
CA THR A 298 14.83 -0.73 -10.04
C THR A 298 15.36 -1.53 -8.84
N ARG A 299 15.62 -2.83 -9.03
CA ARG A 299 16.18 -3.75 -8.03
C ARG A 299 17.33 -4.58 -8.61
N LYS A 300 18.19 -5.13 -7.76
CA LYS A 300 19.13 -6.18 -8.18
C LYS A 300 18.43 -7.53 -8.12
N ALA A 301 18.79 -8.44 -9.01
CA ALA A 301 18.28 -9.80 -9.02
C ALA A 301 19.43 -10.77 -9.29
N LYS A 302 19.42 -11.90 -8.59
CA LYS A 302 20.26 -13.05 -8.89
C LYS A 302 19.50 -14.01 -9.79
N VAL A 303 20.12 -14.46 -10.87
CA VAL A 303 19.52 -15.44 -11.78
C VAL A 303 19.63 -16.84 -11.17
N LEU A 304 18.51 -17.55 -11.10
CA LEU A 304 18.42 -18.89 -10.50
C LEU A 304 18.78 -20.01 -11.50
N TYR A 305 18.45 -19.82 -12.78
CA TYR A 305 18.65 -20.82 -13.83
C TYR A 305 19.04 -20.15 -15.15
N ASP A 306 19.77 -20.87 -16.00
CA ASP A 306 20.04 -20.44 -17.37
C ASP A 306 18.72 -20.25 -18.14
N TYR A 307 18.65 -19.19 -18.93
CA TYR A 307 17.49 -18.87 -19.76
C TYR A 307 17.95 -18.38 -21.13
N ASP A 308 17.48 -19.04 -22.19
CA ASP A 308 17.73 -18.61 -23.56
C ASP A 308 16.56 -17.74 -24.06
N ALA A 309 16.86 -16.51 -24.48
CA ALA A 309 15.89 -15.60 -25.06
C ALA A 309 15.22 -16.22 -26.30
N ALA A 310 13.88 -16.21 -26.33
CA ALA A 310 13.10 -16.73 -27.44
C ALA A 310 13.10 -15.78 -28.65
N ASP A 311 13.26 -14.47 -28.42
CA ASP A 311 13.35 -13.46 -29.46
C ASP A 311 14.24 -12.26 -29.06
N THR A 312 14.37 -11.28 -29.95
CA THR A 312 15.20 -10.09 -29.75
C THR A 312 14.67 -9.11 -28.69
N SER A 313 13.47 -9.32 -28.17
CA SER A 313 12.87 -8.52 -27.10
C SER A 313 13.19 -9.06 -25.70
N GLU A 314 13.73 -10.28 -25.62
CA GLU A 314 14.11 -10.99 -24.40
C GLU A 314 15.63 -10.95 -24.16
N LEU A 315 16.05 -11.19 -22.92
CA LEU A 315 17.47 -11.21 -22.53
C LEU A 315 17.87 -12.61 -22.05
N SER A 316 18.87 -13.22 -22.69
CA SER A 316 19.41 -14.51 -22.23
C SER A 316 20.19 -14.35 -20.92
N LEU A 317 19.91 -15.26 -19.98
CA LEU A 317 20.45 -15.26 -18.63
C LEU A 317 21.34 -16.46 -18.37
N LEU A 318 22.34 -16.25 -17.52
CA LEU A 318 23.20 -17.30 -16.96
C LEU A 318 22.94 -17.45 -15.46
N ALA A 319 22.81 -18.67 -14.98
CA ALA A 319 22.63 -18.99 -13.57
C ALA A 319 23.74 -18.35 -12.72
N ASP A 320 23.37 -17.90 -11.53
CA ASP A 320 24.20 -17.18 -10.57
C ASP A 320 24.68 -15.77 -10.99
N GLU A 321 24.30 -15.25 -12.15
CA GLU A 321 24.65 -13.89 -12.54
C GLU A 321 23.77 -12.83 -11.83
N LEU A 322 24.33 -11.62 -11.63
CA LEU A 322 23.64 -10.49 -10.99
C LEU A 322 23.21 -9.47 -12.04
N ILE A 323 21.91 -9.25 -12.18
CA ILE A 323 21.34 -8.28 -13.12
C ILE A 323 20.54 -7.20 -12.42
N THR A 324 20.27 -6.11 -13.12
CA THR A 324 19.37 -5.05 -12.64
C THR A 324 18.00 -5.25 -13.29
N VAL A 325 16.92 -5.21 -12.53
CA VAL A 325 15.55 -5.43 -13.05
C VAL A 325 14.59 -4.34 -12.64
N TYR A 326 13.61 -4.04 -13.50
CA TYR A 326 12.52 -3.09 -13.21
C TYR A 326 11.25 -3.42 -13.98
N THR A 327 10.12 -2.93 -13.50
CA THR A 327 8.82 -3.03 -14.18
C THR A 327 8.58 -1.82 -15.08
N VAL A 328 7.87 -2.01 -16.19
CA VAL A 328 7.39 -0.91 -17.04
C VAL A 328 5.85 -0.93 -17.10
N PRO A 329 5.18 0.23 -17.17
CA PRO A 329 3.72 0.28 -17.22
C PRO A 329 3.16 -0.52 -18.40
N GLY A 330 2.17 -1.38 -18.13
CA GLY A 330 1.53 -2.21 -19.14
C GLY A 330 2.24 -3.54 -19.46
N MET A 331 3.30 -3.89 -18.72
CA MET A 331 3.93 -5.21 -18.85
C MET A 331 3.23 -6.29 -18.02
N ASP A 332 3.31 -7.53 -18.50
CA ASP A 332 2.78 -8.71 -17.82
C ASP A 332 3.48 -8.94 -16.46
N PRO A 333 2.74 -9.29 -15.39
CA PRO A 333 3.31 -9.55 -14.07
C PRO A 333 4.38 -10.64 -14.00
N ASP A 334 4.39 -11.59 -14.95
CA ASP A 334 5.36 -12.69 -14.99
C ASP A 334 6.70 -12.28 -15.62
N TRP A 335 6.83 -11.02 -16.06
CA TRP A 335 7.99 -10.50 -16.77
C TRP A 335 8.56 -9.21 -16.15
N LEU A 336 9.89 -9.09 -16.17
CA LEU A 336 10.62 -7.88 -15.82
C LEU A 336 11.51 -7.45 -16.98
N ILE A 337 11.93 -6.18 -16.99
CA ILE A 337 13.04 -5.75 -17.87
C ILE A 337 14.34 -5.98 -17.11
N GLY A 338 15.17 -6.89 -17.62
CA GLY A 338 16.54 -7.12 -17.15
C GLY A 338 17.53 -6.24 -17.89
N GLU A 339 18.53 -5.75 -17.17
CA GLU A 339 19.63 -4.92 -17.66
C GLU A 339 20.97 -5.51 -17.19
N ARG A 340 21.75 -5.99 -18.17
CA ARG A 340 23.11 -6.51 -18.00
C ARG A 340 24.07 -5.68 -18.85
N GLY A 341 24.71 -4.70 -18.22
CA GLY A 341 25.57 -3.73 -18.92
C GLY A 341 24.78 -2.93 -19.95
N ASN A 342 25.16 -3.02 -21.22
CA ASN A 342 24.47 -2.32 -22.33
C ASN A 342 23.32 -3.14 -22.95
N GLN A 343 23.08 -4.37 -22.48
CA GLN A 343 22.01 -5.23 -23.00
C GLN A 343 20.78 -5.12 -22.09
N LYS A 344 19.60 -4.97 -22.70
CA LYS A 344 18.31 -4.94 -22.01
C LYS A 344 17.31 -5.80 -22.74
N GLY A 345 16.46 -6.48 -22.00
CA GLY A 345 15.39 -7.30 -22.57
C GLY A 345 14.46 -7.82 -21.48
N LYS A 346 13.36 -8.44 -21.90
CA LYS A 346 12.42 -9.09 -21.00
C LYS A 346 13.03 -10.36 -20.41
N VAL A 347 12.77 -10.58 -19.12
CA VAL A 347 13.23 -11.74 -18.37
C VAL A 347 12.09 -12.28 -17.52
N PRO A 348 11.90 -13.61 -17.43
CA PRO A 348 10.83 -14.20 -16.64
C PRO A 348 11.12 -14.11 -15.14
N VAL A 349 10.13 -13.69 -14.35
CA VAL A 349 10.26 -13.54 -12.89
C VAL A 349 10.61 -14.85 -12.20
N THR A 350 10.11 -15.98 -12.71
CA THR A 350 10.34 -17.32 -12.16
C THR A 350 11.80 -17.77 -12.19
N TYR A 351 12.65 -17.12 -13.00
CA TYR A 351 14.08 -17.41 -13.12
C TYR A 351 14.94 -16.48 -12.26
N LEU A 352 14.33 -15.63 -11.44
CA LEU A 352 15.01 -14.58 -10.70
C LEU A 352 14.73 -14.66 -9.20
N GLU A 353 15.78 -14.39 -8.42
CA GLU A 353 15.71 -14.08 -7.01
C GLU A 353 15.96 -12.57 -6.84
N LEU A 354 14.92 -11.82 -6.50
CA LEU A 354 15.03 -10.37 -6.30
C LEU A 354 15.79 -10.08 -5.00
N LEU A 355 16.92 -9.39 -5.13
CA LEU A 355 17.75 -8.97 -4.01
C LEU A 355 17.21 -7.62 -3.51
N SER A 356 16.98 -7.54 -2.20
CA SER A 356 16.47 -6.34 -1.52
C SER A 356 17.51 -5.26 -1.35
#